data_AF-A0A0K8VWE0-F1
#
_entry.id   AF-A0A0K8VWE0-F1
#
_cell.length_a   1.000
_cell.length_b   1.000
_cell.length_c   1.000
_cell.angle_alpha   90.00
_cell.angle_beta   90.00
_cell.angle_gamma   90.00
#
_symmetry.space_group_name_H-M   'P 1'
#
loop_
_entity.id
_entity.type
_entity.pdbx_description
1 polymer ?
#
loop_
_entity_poly.entity_id
_entity_poly.type
_entity_poly.pdbx_seq_one_letter_code
_entity_poly.pdbx_strand_id
1 'polypeptide(L)'
;MVKKKIDNRIRVMIENGVKLGHRTMFIIIGDKGRDQVPILYDILTKSTVKARPTVLWCYKNKDEAISNHGRKRAKKIAAGKIDVNDADMFDTFRVSTTIHGRYYS
;
A
#
# COMPACT_ATOMS: atom_id res chain seq x y z
N MET A 1 -5.92 11.44 -14.69
CA MET A 1 -4.98 10.32 -14.96
C MET A 1 -5.65 9.36 -15.94
N VAL A 2 -5.02 9.02 -17.07
CA VAL A 2 -5.59 8.05 -18.03
C VAL A 2 -5.54 6.66 -17.40
N LYS A 3 -6.70 6.01 -17.23
CA LYS A 3 -6.77 4.66 -16.67
C LYS A 3 -6.15 3.69 -17.66
N LYS A 4 -5.02 3.09 -17.30
CA LYS A 4 -4.36 2.06 -18.09
C LYS A 4 -4.68 0.69 -17.51
N LYS A 5 -5.04 -0.25 -18.39
CA LYS A 5 -5.26 -1.65 -17.99
C LYS A 5 -3.91 -2.24 -17.56
N ILE A 6 -3.87 -2.79 -16.35
CA ILE A 6 -2.72 -3.52 -15.83
C ILE A 6 -2.72 -4.91 -16.48
N ASP A 7 -1.52 -5.43 -16.76
CA ASP A 7 -1.33 -6.79 -17.25
C ASP A 7 -1.91 -7.82 -16.25
N ASN A 8 -2.72 -8.75 -16.77
CA ASN A 8 -3.44 -9.72 -15.95
C ASN A 8 -2.50 -10.68 -15.17
N ARG A 9 -1.26 -10.84 -15.62
CA ARG A 9 -0.28 -11.74 -14.97
C ARG A 9 -0.01 -11.34 -13.52
N ILE A 10 -0.03 -10.04 -13.19
CA ILE A 10 0.17 -9.56 -11.82
C ILE A 10 -0.96 -10.05 -10.91
N ARG A 11 -2.21 -9.92 -11.35
CA ARG A 11 -3.37 -10.36 -10.59
C ARG A 11 -3.36 -11.88 -10.39
N VAL A 12 -3.15 -12.62 -11.47
CA VAL A 12 -3.11 -14.09 -11.45
C VAL A 12 -1.99 -14.60 -10.53
N MET A 13 -0.83 -13.96 -10.53
CA MET A 13 0.28 -14.34 -9.65
C MET A 13 -0.09 -14.17 -8.17
N ILE A 14 -0.72 -13.06 -7.79
CA ILE A 14 -1.15 -12.81 -6.41
C ILE A 14 -2.25 -13.79 -5.99
N GLU A 15 -3.28 -13.97 -6.82
CA GLU A 15 -4.41 -14.87 -6.55
C GLU A 15 -3.93 -16.32 -6.36
N ASN A 16 -3.05 -16.80 -7.24
CA ASN A 16 -2.47 -18.13 -7.13
C ASN A 16 -1.57 -18.28 -5.90
N GLY A 17 -0.78 -17.25 -5.57
CA GLY A 17 0.03 -17.22 -4.35
C GLY A 17 -0.81 -17.39 -3.09
N VAL A 18 -1.91 -16.64 -3.00
CA VAL A 18 -2.87 -16.77 -1.87
C VAL A 18 -3.51 -18.14 -1.85
N LYS A 19 -4.00 -18.64 -2.99
CA LYS A 19 -4.68 -19.94 -3.09
C LYS A 19 -3.79 -21.12 -2.71
N LEU A 20 -2.51 -21.08 -3.11
CA LEU A 20 -1.53 -22.13 -2.85
C LEU A 20 -0.77 -21.94 -1.52
N GLY A 21 -0.97 -20.83 -0.82
CA GLY A 21 -0.23 -20.51 0.40
C GLY A 21 1.25 -20.13 0.16
N HIS A 22 1.59 -19.71 -1.05
CA HIS A 22 2.94 -19.30 -1.44
C HIS A 22 3.15 -17.80 -1.24
N ARG A 23 4.39 -17.42 -0.91
CA ARG A 23 4.81 -16.01 -0.88
C ARG A 23 5.20 -15.56 -2.29
N THR A 24 4.65 -14.44 -2.73
CA THR A 24 4.99 -13.81 -4.00
C THR A 24 5.92 -12.62 -3.77
N MET A 25 6.84 -12.39 -4.70
CA MET A 25 7.81 -11.30 -4.63
C MET A 25 7.70 -10.45 -5.90
N PHE A 26 7.70 -9.13 -5.73
CA PHE A 26 7.69 -8.16 -6.81
C PHE A 26 8.87 -7.20 -6.66
N ILE A 27 9.47 -6.82 -7.79
CA ILE A 27 10.48 -5.77 -7.87
C ILE A 27 9.88 -4.69 -8.77
N ILE A 28 9.77 -3.46 -8.25
CA ILE A 28 9.20 -2.32 -8.96
C ILE A 28 10.35 -1.35 -9.25
N ILE A 29 10.54 -0.99 -10.52
CA ILE A 29 11.59 -0.09 -10.97
C ILE A 29 10.96 1.19 -11.50
N GLY A 30 11.43 2.33 -11.00
CA GLY A 30 11.01 3.66 -11.46
C GLY A 30 10.72 4.63 -10.31
N ASP A 31 10.78 5.92 -10.61
CA ASP A 31 10.70 7.01 -9.63
C ASP A 31 9.37 7.03 -8.85
N LYS A 32 8.29 6.53 -9.47
CA LYS A 32 6.94 6.44 -8.88
C LYS A 32 6.56 5.02 -8.44
N GLY A 33 7.55 4.18 -8.13
CA GLY A 33 7.31 2.80 -7.70
C GLY A 33 6.47 2.72 -6.42
N ARG A 34 6.60 3.70 -5.53
CA ARG A 34 5.82 3.83 -4.29
C ARG A 34 4.31 3.87 -4.55
N ASP A 35 3.89 4.59 -5.58
CA ASP A 35 2.47 4.82 -5.90
C ASP A 35 1.81 3.55 -6.47
N GLN A 36 2.61 2.54 -6.86
CA GLN A 36 2.12 1.25 -7.31
C GLN A 36 1.83 0.28 -6.15
N VAL A 37 2.43 0.51 -4.97
CA VAL A 37 2.23 -0.35 -3.79
C VAL A 37 0.76 -0.45 -3.36
N PRO A 38 -0.02 0.66 -3.29
CA PRO A 38 -1.46 0.62 -3.01
C PRO A 38 -2.24 -0.27 -3.97
N ILE A 39 -1.85 -0.30 -5.25
CA ILE A 39 -2.53 -1.09 -6.28
C ILE A 39 -2.29 -2.58 -6.04
N LEU A 40 -1.04 -2.98 -5.77
CA LEU A 40 -0.73 -4.38 -5.45
C LEU A 40 -1.41 -4.84 -4.15
N TYR A 41 -1.44 -3.96 -3.15
CA TYR A 41 -2.10 -4.23 -1.88
C TYR A 41 -3.62 -4.38 -2.01
N ASP A 42 -4.28 -3.58 -2.86
CA ASP A 42 -5.70 -3.72 -3.15
C ASP A 42 -6.02 -5.07 -3.81
N ILE A 43 -5.19 -5.51 -4.76
CA ILE A 43 -5.33 -6.85 -5.36
C ILE A 43 -5.20 -7.93 -4.29
N LEU A 44 -4.16 -7.88 -3.46
CA LEU A 44 -3.96 -8.84 -2.37
C LEU A 44 -5.16 -8.88 -1.43
N THR A 45 -5.66 -7.72 -1.00
CA THR A 45 -6.79 -7.63 -0.07
C THR A 45 -8.05 -8.25 -0.66
N LYS A 46 -8.30 -8.08 -1.97
CA LYS A 46 -9.43 -8.68 -2.68
C LYS A 46 -9.27 -10.19 -2.88
N SER A 47 -8.03 -10.68 -3.01
CA SER A 47 -7.75 -12.12 -3.15
C SER A 47 -7.82 -12.88 -1.81
N THR A 48 -7.73 -12.20 -0.66
CA THR A 48 -7.76 -12.83 0.66
C THR A 48 -9.15 -12.80 1.30
N VAL A 49 -9.62 -13.93 1.83
CA VAL A 49 -10.89 -14.02 2.60
C VAL A 49 -10.71 -13.64 4.08
N LYS A 50 -9.46 -13.43 4.53
CA LYS A 50 -9.09 -13.16 5.93
C LYS A 50 -9.13 -11.65 6.26
N ALA A 51 -8.92 -11.35 7.54
CA ALA A 51 -8.71 -9.99 8.03
C ALA A 51 -7.62 -9.26 7.20
N ARG A 52 -7.79 -7.94 7.04
CA ARG A 52 -6.86 -7.10 6.27
C ARG A 52 -5.40 -7.33 6.71
N PRO A 53 -4.48 -7.63 5.77
CA PRO A 53 -3.09 -7.88 6.11
C PRO A 53 -2.42 -6.62 6.66
N THR A 54 -1.52 -6.78 7.62
CA THR A 54 -0.65 -5.69 8.08
C THR A 54 0.55 -5.55 7.16
N VAL A 55 1.10 -4.34 7.06
CA VAL A 55 2.26 -4.05 6.19
C VAL A 55 3.47 -3.73 7.05
N LEU A 56 4.61 -4.35 6.72
CA LEU A 56 5.93 -3.97 7.22
C LEU A 56 6.61 -3.09 6.17
N TRP A 57 7.06 -1.91 6.57
CA TRP A 57 7.81 -1.00 5.69
C TRP A 57 9.21 -0.77 6.22
N CYS A 58 10.20 -1.26 5.48
CA CYS A 58 11.59 -1.17 5.85
C CYS A 58 12.30 -0.08 5.02
N TYR A 59 13.10 0.76 5.67
CA TYR A 59 13.81 1.87 5.02
C TYR A 59 15.15 2.13 5.65
N LYS A 60 16.10 2.65 4.86
CA LYS A 60 17.44 3.03 5.35
C LYS A 60 17.39 4.39 6.04
N ASN A 61 16.86 5.37 5.32
CA ASN A 61 16.70 6.75 5.79
C ASN A 61 15.22 7.01 6.05
N LYS A 62 14.92 7.87 7.03
CA LYS A 62 13.55 8.19 7.44
C LYS A 62 12.68 8.52 6.24
N ASP A 63 11.70 7.66 5.99
CA ASP A 63 10.69 7.89 4.97
C ASP A 63 9.58 8.76 5.57
N GLU A 64 9.56 10.04 5.22
CA GLU A 64 8.53 10.99 5.66
C GLU A 64 7.11 10.53 5.27
N ALA A 65 7.01 9.73 4.21
CA ALA A 65 5.76 9.18 3.73
C ALA A 65 5.21 8.09 4.64
N ILE A 66 5.95 7.57 5.64
CA ILE A 66 5.49 6.52 6.58
C ILE A 66 5.83 6.89 8.03
N SER A 67 5.61 8.15 8.38
CA SER A 67 5.64 8.58 9.77
C SER A 67 4.64 7.78 10.63
N ASN A 68 5.07 7.35 11.82
CA ASN A 68 4.33 6.58 12.85
C ASN A 68 3.08 7.28 13.44
N HIS A 69 2.57 8.31 12.78
CA HIS A 69 1.49 9.17 13.23
C HIS A 69 0.21 9.01 12.40
N GLY A 70 -0.09 7.80 11.91
CA GLY A 70 -1.34 7.49 11.20
C GLY A 70 -2.58 7.99 11.94
N ARG A 71 -2.62 7.82 13.27
CA ARG A 71 -3.70 8.31 14.14
C ARG A 71 -3.80 9.84 14.22
N LYS A 72 -2.68 10.57 14.20
CA LYS A 72 -2.71 12.06 14.16
C LYS A 72 -3.15 12.55 12.78
N ARG A 73 -2.80 11.85 11.70
CA ARG A 73 -3.21 12.23 10.33
C ARG A 73 -4.68 11.93 10.06
N ALA A 74 -5.19 10.79 10.51
CA ALA A 74 -6.63 10.49 10.46
C ALA A 74 -7.47 11.58 11.15
N LYS A 75 -7.00 12.10 12.30
CA LYS A 75 -7.64 13.26 12.97
C LYS A 75 -7.58 14.55 12.13
N LYS A 76 -6.49 14.80 11.39
CA LYS A 76 -6.37 15.98 10.51
C LYS A 76 -7.28 15.87 9.27
N ILE A 77 -7.45 14.66 8.74
CA ILE A 77 -8.39 14.36 7.66
C ILE A 77 -9.83 14.57 8.12
N ALA A 78 -10.20 14.00 9.28
CA ALA A 78 -11.54 14.18 9.86
C ALA A 78 -11.85 15.65 10.21
N ALA A 79 -10.83 16.45 10.51
CA ALA A 79 -10.96 17.88 10.77
C ALA A 79 -11.07 18.75 9.49
N GLY A 80 -11.14 18.15 8.29
CA GLY A 80 -11.24 18.88 7.02
C GLY A 80 -9.99 19.67 6.64
N LYS A 81 -8.88 19.51 7.37
CA LYS A 81 -7.61 20.22 7.08
C LYS A 81 -6.79 19.57 5.95
N ILE A 82 -7.21 18.38 5.51
CA ILE A 82 -6.61 17.63 4.42
C ILE A 82 -7.79 17.18 3.55
N ASP A 83 -7.84 17.66 2.31
CA ASP A 83 -8.87 17.26 1.36
C ASP A 83 -8.60 15.82 0.89
N VAL A 84 -9.63 14.97 0.96
CA VAL A 84 -9.55 13.54 0.63
C VAL A 84 -9.92 13.28 -0.82
N ASN A 85 -10.57 14.23 -1.49
CA ASN A 85 -11.10 14.03 -2.84
C ASN A 85 -10.04 13.97 -3.95
N ASP A 86 -8.80 14.41 -3.66
CA ASP A 86 -7.63 14.32 -4.55
C ASP A 86 -6.42 13.67 -3.85
N ALA A 87 -6.64 12.90 -2.78
CA ALA A 87 -5.56 12.25 -2.07
C ALA A 87 -4.88 11.18 -2.95
N ASP A 88 -3.57 11.34 -3.17
CA ASP A 88 -2.67 10.35 -3.75
C ASP A 88 -3.04 8.94 -3.25
N MET A 89 -3.17 7.93 -4.12
CA MET A 89 -3.57 6.56 -3.74
C MET A 89 -2.75 6.04 -2.56
N PHE A 90 -1.49 6.49 -2.48
CA PHE A 90 -0.58 6.17 -1.39
C PHE A 90 -1.02 6.70 -0.03
N ASP A 91 -1.60 7.90 0.03
CA ASP A 91 -2.09 8.50 1.26
C ASP A 91 -3.32 7.76 1.80
N THR A 92 -4.24 7.37 0.92
CA THR A 92 -5.40 6.54 1.27
C THR A 92 -4.95 5.18 1.81
N PHE A 93 -3.98 4.55 1.14
CA PHE A 93 -3.38 3.30 1.59
C PHE A 93 -2.77 3.43 2.99
N ARG A 94 -2.01 4.50 3.23
CA ARG A 94 -1.35 4.76 4.53
C ARG A 94 -2.34 4.94 5.68
N VAL A 95 -3.49 5.56 5.43
CA VAL A 95 -4.49 5.83 6.47
C VAL A 95 -5.35 4.60 6.75
N SER A 96 -5.70 3.85 5.71
CA SER A 96 -6.58 2.68 5.80
C SER A 96 -5.89 1.41 6.27
N THR A 97 -4.56 1.37 6.24
CA THR A 97 -3.76 0.18 6.50
C THR A 97 -2.91 0.35 7.76
N THR A 98 -2.79 -0.72 8.55
CA THR A 98 -1.85 -0.77 9.67
C THR A 98 -0.44 -1.04 9.14
N ILE A 99 0.40 0.01 9.12
CA ILE A 99 1.78 -0.06 8.64
C ILE A 99 2.75 0.05 9.81
N HIS A 100 3.69 -0.90 9.89
CA HIS A 100 4.79 -0.89 10.85
C HIS A 100 6.07 -0.44 10.14
N GLY A 101 6.57 0.75 10.48
CA GLY A 101 7.85 1.24 9.96
C GLY A 101 9.04 0.67 10.73
N ARG A 102 10.08 0.20 10.04
CA ARG A 102 11.35 -0.27 10.62
C ARG A 102 12.54 0.24 9.83
N TYR A 103 13.63 0.53 10.53
CA TYR A 103 14.91 0.83 9.87
C TYR A 103 15.60 -0.47 9.45
N TYR A 104 16.33 -0.44 8.33
CA TYR A 104 17.37 -1.45 8.12
C TYR A 104 18.43 -1.32 9.21
N SER A 105 18.95 -2.45 9.70
CA SER A 105 20.09 -2.48 10.62
C SER A 105 21.37 -2.06 9.91
#